data_AF-A0A8S8YLK0-F1
#
_entry.id   AF-A0A8S8YLK0-F1
#
_cell.length_a   1.000
_cell.length_b   1.000
_cell.length_c   1.000
_cell.angle_alpha   90.00
_cell.angle_beta   90.00
_cell.angle_gamma   90.00
#
_symmetry.space_group_name_H-M   'P 1'
#
loop_
_entity.id
_entity.type
_entity.pdbx_description
1 polymer ?
#
loop_
_entity_poly.entity_id
_entity_poly.type
_entity_poly.pdbx_seq_one_letter_code
_entity_poly.pdbx_strand_id
1 'polypeptide(L)'
;MLAYGLMNVNREKLVPFFERVPELFQSHHHSAEQDAEGYEELLYRICRPYSSNTLDLIDEWMGFERREWKSDTEREVLLFLYAVRFPDTLLIESLTEEARADVQRLSAYLHFTKHTYAIWDEDTRKGLAKLGFDIPNTKDACPFKYGAYAASIELLKNLAPFYSFLEHDVPRQRLFQSALAAYGRE
;
A
#
# COMPACT_ATOMS: atom_id res chain seq x y z
N MET A 1 -15.44 10.43 -3.06
CA MET A 1 -15.51 8.96 -3.04
C MET A 1 -15.60 8.38 -1.62
N LEU A 2 -14.83 8.87 -0.63
CA LEU A 2 -14.90 8.40 0.78
C LEU A 2 -16.31 8.42 1.42
N ALA A 3 -17.14 9.42 1.10
CA ALA A 3 -18.49 9.55 1.67
C ALA A 3 -19.48 8.44 1.26
N TYR A 4 -19.29 7.82 0.08
CA TYR A 4 -20.20 6.76 -0.40
C TYR A 4 -19.83 5.38 0.17
N GLY A 5 -18.53 5.14 0.42
CA GLY A 5 -18.05 3.92 1.08
C GLY A 5 -18.55 3.80 2.53
N LEU A 6 -18.68 4.92 3.26
CA LEU A 6 -19.18 4.94 4.63
C LEU A 6 -20.65 4.49 4.78
N MET A 7 -21.47 4.64 3.74
CA MET A 7 -22.92 4.40 3.81
C MET A 7 -23.32 2.93 3.63
N ASN A 8 -22.45 2.10 3.03
CA ASN A 8 -22.77 0.70 2.69
C ASN A 8 -21.87 -0.34 3.39
N VAL A 9 -20.95 0.08 4.26
CA VAL A 9 -20.09 -0.84 5.01
C VAL A 9 -20.87 -1.46 6.17
N ASN A 10 -20.96 -2.79 6.16
CA ASN A 10 -21.52 -3.54 7.29
C ASN A 10 -20.50 -3.56 8.43
N ARG A 11 -20.68 -2.69 9.42
CA ARG A 11 -19.78 -2.55 10.56
C ARG A 11 -19.66 -3.83 11.40
N GLU A 12 -20.72 -4.62 11.51
CA GLU A 12 -20.71 -5.88 12.26
C GLU A 12 -19.74 -6.89 11.64
N LYS A 13 -19.60 -6.89 10.30
CA LYS A 13 -18.61 -7.72 9.60
C LYS A 13 -17.16 -7.30 9.85
N LEU A 14 -16.93 -6.06 10.30
CA LEU A 14 -15.58 -5.57 10.58
C LEU A 14 -15.09 -5.92 11.98
N VAL A 15 -16.01 -6.15 12.93
CA VAL A 15 -15.67 -6.41 14.35
C VAL A 15 -14.67 -7.56 14.52
N PRO A 16 -14.88 -8.74 13.90
CA PRO A 16 -13.94 -9.86 14.07
C PRO A 16 -12.53 -9.55 13.56
N PHE A 17 -12.43 -8.73 12.51
CA PHE A 17 -11.14 -8.28 12.01
C PHE A 17 -10.49 -7.28 12.96
N PHE A 18 -11.22 -6.26 13.42
CA PHE A 18 -10.67 -5.23 14.31
C PHE A 18 -10.18 -5.76 15.66
N GLU A 19 -10.86 -6.77 16.22
CA GLU A 19 -10.43 -7.45 17.46
C GLU A 19 -9.09 -8.20 17.28
N ARG A 20 -8.76 -8.58 16.04
CA ARG A 20 -7.58 -9.39 15.71
C ARG A 20 -6.46 -8.62 15.02
N VAL A 21 -6.64 -7.33 14.69
CA VAL A 21 -5.60 -6.53 13.99
C VAL A 21 -4.21 -6.66 14.64
N PRO A 22 -4.05 -6.56 15.97
CA PRO A 22 -2.77 -6.79 16.63
C PRO A 22 -2.12 -8.14 16.32
N GLU A 23 -2.89 -9.22 16.47
CA GLU A 23 -2.46 -10.61 16.24
C GLU A 23 -2.10 -10.81 14.76
N LEU A 24 -3.00 -10.39 13.86
CA LEU A 24 -2.83 -10.53 12.42
C LEU A 24 -1.60 -9.76 11.92
N PHE A 25 -1.42 -8.52 12.38
CA PHE A 25 -0.22 -7.73 12.09
C PHE A 25 1.05 -8.44 12.56
N GLN A 26 1.08 -8.92 13.81
CA GLN A 26 2.24 -9.62 14.35
C GLN A 26 2.56 -10.89 13.54
N SER A 27 1.53 -11.66 13.19
CA SER A 27 1.67 -12.92 12.46
C SER A 27 2.17 -12.74 11.03
N HIS A 28 1.92 -11.59 10.40
CA HIS A 28 2.34 -11.31 9.03
C HIS A 28 3.63 -10.50 9.00
N HIS A 29 3.62 -9.29 9.58
CA HIS A 29 4.72 -8.34 9.44
C HIS A 29 6.03 -8.88 10.03
N HIS A 30 5.96 -9.62 11.13
CA HIS A 30 7.12 -10.24 11.79
C HIS A 30 7.26 -11.74 11.48
N SER A 31 6.62 -12.23 10.41
CA SER A 31 6.83 -13.59 9.93
C SER A 31 8.21 -13.77 9.32
N ALA A 32 8.68 -15.02 9.22
CA ALA A 32 9.97 -15.33 8.61
C ALA A 32 10.00 -15.02 7.10
N GLU A 33 8.83 -14.94 6.46
CA GLU A 33 8.67 -14.59 5.05
C GLU A 33 8.62 -13.08 4.80
N GLN A 34 8.69 -12.25 5.86
CA GLN A 34 8.73 -10.79 5.75
C GLN A 34 10.06 -10.26 6.32
N ASP A 35 10.50 -9.12 5.77
CA ASP A 35 11.68 -8.40 6.25
C ASP A 35 11.23 -7.12 6.97
N ALA A 36 10.83 -7.26 8.25
CA ALA A 36 10.37 -6.15 9.08
C ALA A 36 11.51 -5.16 9.38
N GLU A 37 12.69 -5.67 9.73
CA GLU A 37 13.85 -4.82 10.05
C GLU A 37 14.30 -4.01 8.83
N GLY A 38 14.42 -4.64 7.66
CA GLY A 38 14.76 -3.95 6.42
C GLY A 38 13.66 -2.98 5.97
N TYR A 39 12.38 -3.29 6.23
CA TYR A 39 11.28 -2.36 5.97
C TYR A 39 11.45 -1.08 6.79
N GLU A 40 11.68 -1.22 8.09
CA GLU A 40 11.86 -0.09 9.00
C GLU A 40 13.12 0.72 8.65
N GLU A 41 14.24 0.07 8.38
CA GLU A 41 15.47 0.74 7.91
C GLU A 41 15.20 1.56 6.65
N LEU A 42 14.46 0.99 5.70
CA LEU A 42 14.17 1.63 4.42
C LEU A 42 13.31 2.89 4.59
N LEU A 43 12.37 2.91 5.54
CA LEU A 43 11.59 4.12 5.88
C LEU A 43 12.48 5.29 6.30
N TYR A 44 13.57 5.03 7.02
CA TYR A 44 14.51 6.08 7.45
C TYR A 44 15.52 6.47 6.36
N ARG A 45 15.87 5.54 5.47
CA ARG A 45 16.83 5.78 4.38
C ARG A 45 16.24 6.58 3.22
N ILE A 46 14.94 6.44 2.96
CA ILE A 46 14.28 7.14 1.86
C ILE A 46 13.98 8.58 2.26
N CYS A 47 14.84 9.48 1.82
CA CYS A 47 14.70 10.91 2.05
C CYS A 47 14.74 11.68 0.72
N ARG A 48 14.32 12.96 0.78
CA ARG A 48 14.46 13.86 -0.36
C ARG A 48 15.89 14.40 -0.42
N PRO A 49 16.43 14.64 -1.63
CA PRO A 49 15.79 14.45 -2.93
C PRO A 49 15.77 12.97 -3.38
N TYR A 50 14.64 12.53 -3.95
CA TYR A 50 14.51 11.22 -4.59
C TYR A 50 15.36 11.13 -5.86
N SER A 51 15.95 9.96 -6.09
CA SER A 51 16.86 9.66 -7.21
C SER A 51 16.68 8.21 -7.70
N SER A 52 17.39 7.79 -8.77
CA SER A 52 17.47 6.37 -9.18
C SER A 52 17.74 5.46 -7.99
N ASN A 53 18.71 5.83 -7.15
CA ASN A 53 19.10 5.04 -5.99
C ASN A 53 17.93 4.87 -5.01
N THR A 54 17.03 5.85 -4.88
CA THR A 54 15.82 5.71 -4.08
C THR A 54 14.92 4.59 -4.62
N LEU A 55 14.73 4.53 -5.94
CA LEU A 55 13.95 3.47 -6.58
C LEU A 55 14.67 2.13 -6.50
N ASP A 56 15.99 2.10 -6.64
CA ASP A 56 16.82 0.88 -6.52
C ASP A 56 16.69 0.25 -5.13
N LEU A 57 16.76 1.04 -4.06
CA LEU A 57 16.60 0.54 -2.68
C LEU A 57 15.22 -0.08 -2.44
N ILE A 58 14.17 0.52 -3.01
CA ILE A 58 12.80 -0.01 -2.87
C ILE A 58 12.65 -1.31 -3.67
N ASP A 59 13.17 -1.34 -4.90
CA ASP A 59 13.13 -2.55 -5.73
C ASP A 59 13.92 -3.70 -5.11
N GLU A 60 15.09 -3.42 -4.52
CA GLU A 60 15.90 -4.41 -3.81
C GLU A 60 15.13 -5.01 -2.63
N TRP A 61 14.54 -4.18 -1.76
CA TRP A 61 13.75 -4.66 -0.63
C TRP A 61 12.49 -5.43 -1.07
N MET A 62 11.83 -4.99 -2.13
CA MET A 62 10.68 -5.70 -2.71
C MET A 62 11.06 -6.99 -3.44
N GLY A 63 12.36 -7.25 -3.66
CA GLY A 63 12.84 -8.40 -4.44
C GLY A 63 12.51 -8.31 -5.93
N PHE A 64 12.34 -7.11 -6.47
CA PHE A 64 12.05 -6.91 -7.88
C PHE A 64 13.31 -7.00 -8.75
N GLU A 65 13.14 -7.46 -9.99
CA GLU A 65 14.21 -7.38 -11.00
C GLU A 65 14.54 -5.92 -11.33
N ARG A 66 15.78 -5.65 -11.73
CA ARG A 66 16.22 -4.30 -12.09
C ARG A 66 15.35 -3.73 -13.22
N ARG A 67 14.94 -2.47 -13.08
CA ARG A 67 14.21 -1.75 -14.13
C ARG A 67 15.04 -1.63 -15.41
N GLU A 68 14.40 -1.85 -16.55
CA GLU A 68 14.94 -1.57 -17.89
C GLU A 68 14.43 -0.23 -18.45
N TRP A 69 14.06 0.71 -17.57
CA TRP A 69 13.52 2.00 -17.97
C TRP A 69 14.59 2.89 -18.61
N LYS A 70 14.15 3.65 -19.62
CA LYS A 70 14.93 4.77 -20.15
C LYS A 70 14.98 5.91 -19.12
N SER A 71 15.97 6.78 -19.25
CA SER A 71 16.14 7.95 -18.36
C SER A 71 14.89 8.82 -18.26
N ASP A 72 14.11 8.92 -19.32
CA ASP A 72 12.91 9.76 -19.36
C ASP A 72 11.77 9.15 -18.54
N THR A 73 11.55 7.84 -18.62
CA THR A 73 10.56 7.10 -17.81
C THR A 73 10.90 7.17 -16.33
N GLU A 74 12.18 7.01 -15.98
CA GLU A 74 12.61 7.18 -14.58
C GLU A 74 12.38 8.61 -14.07
N ARG A 75 12.78 9.61 -14.88
CA ARG A 75 12.59 11.02 -14.53
C ARG A 75 11.12 11.37 -14.35
N GLU A 76 10.27 10.87 -15.23
CA GLU A 76 8.81 11.00 -15.14
C GLU A 76 8.28 10.46 -13.80
N VAL A 77 8.66 9.23 -13.43
CA VAL A 77 8.25 8.62 -12.16
C VAL A 77 8.75 9.43 -10.97
N LEU A 78 10.01 9.88 -10.96
CA LEU A 78 10.54 10.71 -9.87
C LEU A 78 9.76 12.02 -9.72
N LEU A 79 9.46 12.71 -10.83
CA LEU A 79 8.66 13.95 -10.82
C LEU A 79 7.22 13.70 -10.33
N PHE A 80 6.61 12.60 -10.77
CA PHE A 80 5.32 12.15 -10.28
C PHE A 80 5.34 11.93 -8.77
N LEU A 81 6.36 11.25 -8.23
CA LEU A 81 6.51 11.03 -6.78
C LEU A 81 6.68 12.35 -6.03
N TYR A 82 7.22 13.42 -6.61
CA TYR A 82 7.21 14.74 -5.98
C TYR A 82 5.83 15.39 -5.96
N ALA A 83 5.07 15.24 -7.04
CA ALA A 83 3.79 15.91 -7.25
C ALA A 83 2.64 15.25 -6.48
N VAL A 84 2.54 13.92 -6.55
CA VAL A 84 1.39 13.16 -6.03
C VAL A 84 1.19 13.35 -4.51
N ARG A 85 -0.08 13.45 -4.10
CA ARG A 85 -0.51 13.65 -2.70
C ARG A 85 -1.71 12.76 -2.43
N PHE A 86 -1.69 12.05 -1.31
CA PHE A 86 -2.86 11.27 -0.89
C PHE A 86 -4.05 12.20 -0.61
N PRO A 87 -5.29 11.85 -0.99
CA PRO A 87 -5.76 10.58 -1.57
C PRO A 87 -5.78 10.53 -3.11
N ASP A 88 -5.12 11.46 -3.80
CA ASP A 88 -5.20 11.57 -5.25
C ASP A 88 -4.39 10.49 -5.97
N THR A 89 -5.10 9.54 -6.59
CA THR A 89 -4.54 8.51 -7.46
C THR A 89 -4.72 8.81 -8.94
N LEU A 90 -5.54 9.82 -9.31
CA LEU A 90 -5.81 10.15 -10.71
C LEU A 90 -4.56 10.67 -11.42
N LEU A 91 -3.61 11.27 -10.69
CA LEU A 91 -2.33 11.68 -11.26
C LEU A 91 -1.53 10.50 -11.84
N ILE A 92 -1.83 9.24 -11.46
CA ILE A 92 -1.23 8.06 -12.11
C ILE A 92 -1.58 8.01 -13.61
N GLU A 93 -2.71 8.59 -14.05
CA GLU A 93 -3.06 8.67 -15.48
C GLU A 93 -2.09 9.53 -16.29
N SER A 94 -1.35 10.44 -15.64
CA SER A 94 -0.36 11.25 -16.35
C SER A 94 0.91 10.47 -16.68
N LEU A 95 1.09 9.28 -16.10
CA LEU A 95 2.25 8.43 -16.35
C LEU A 95 2.11 7.70 -17.69
N THR A 96 3.22 7.54 -18.40
CA THR A 96 3.34 6.65 -19.55
C THR A 96 2.95 5.22 -19.20
N GLU A 97 2.56 4.43 -20.22
CA GLU A 97 2.21 3.02 -20.04
C GLU A 97 3.36 2.22 -19.43
N GLU A 98 4.61 2.52 -19.80
CA GLU A 98 5.82 1.88 -19.25
C GLU A 98 5.98 2.17 -17.75
N ALA A 99 5.77 3.40 -17.32
CA ALA A 99 5.89 3.81 -15.92
C ALA A 99 4.80 3.21 -15.02
N ARG A 100 3.60 2.98 -15.56
CA ARG A 100 2.46 2.39 -14.82
C ARG A 100 2.25 0.90 -15.07
N ALA A 101 3.14 0.23 -15.80
CA ALA A 101 2.97 -1.17 -16.20
C ALA A 101 2.88 -2.15 -15.03
N ASP A 102 3.43 -1.78 -13.88
CA ASP A 102 3.50 -2.62 -12.68
C ASP A 102 2.93 -1.88 -11.46
N VAL A 103 1.76 -2.33 -11.02
CA VAL A 103 1.07 -1.79 -9.84
C VAL A 103 1.83 -2.06 -8.54
N GLN A 104 2.50 -3.20 -8.41
CA GLN A 104 3.24 -3.55 -7.18
C GLN A 104 4.44 -2.62 -7.03
N ARG A 105 5.19 -2.42 -8.11
CA ARG A 105 6.34 -1.51 -8.12
C ARG A 105 5.93 -0.05 -7.88
N LEU A 106 4.96 0.48 -8.63
CA LEU A 106 4.56 1.88 -8.47
C LEU A 106 3.95 2.16 -7.08
N SER A 107 3.17 1.21 -6.55
CA SER A 107 2.59 1.35 -5.21
C SER A 107 3.63 1.25 -4.10
N ALA A 108 4.69 0.45 -4.25
CA ALA A 108 5.84 0.44 -3.34
C ALA A 108 6.55 1.79 -3.31
N TYR A 109 6.79 2.40 -4.48
CA TYR A 109 7.36 3.75 -4.57
C TYR A 109 6.50 4.79 -3.88
N LEU A 110 5.19 4.75 -4.11
CA LEU A 110 4.24 5.63 -3.43
C LEU A 110 4.24 5.40 -1.92
N HIS A 111 4.27 4.14 -1.47
CA HIS A 111 4.28 3.79 -0.06
C HIS A 111 5.50 4.34 0.65
N PHE A 112 6.72 4.05 0.17
CA PHE A 112 7.93 4.49 0.85
C PHE A 112 8.23 5.98 0.71
N THR A 113 7.70 6.67 -0.31
CA THR A 113 7.91 8.12 -0.43
C THR A 113 6.85 8.97 0.26
N LYS A 114 5.68 8.39 0.60
CA LYS A 114 4.52 9.13 1.15
C LYS A 114 3.95 8.56 2.45
N HIS A 115 4.25 7.30 2.77
CA HIS A 115 3.81 6.52 3.93
C HIS A 115 2.28 6.33 4.08
N THR A 116 1.50 6.97 3.22
CA THR A 116 0.02 7.02 3.27
C THR A 116 -0.62 6.13 2.20
N TYR A 117 0.08 5.86 1.11
CA TYR A 117 -0.32 4.88 0.10
C TYR A 117 -0.02 3.45 0.58
N ALA A 118 -0.82 2.47 0.18
CA ALA A 118 -0.58 1.05 0.47
C ALA A 118 0.12 0.37 -0.71
N ILE A 119 1.04 -0.54 -0.42
CA ILE A 119 1.64 -1.44 -1.43
C ILE A 119 0.54 -2.35 -2.01
N TRP A 120 0.49 -2.56 -3.31
CA TRP A 120 -0.47 -3.50 -3.90
C TRP A 120 -0.08 -4.94 -3.56
N ASP A 121 -0.96 -5.64 -2.85
CA ASP A 121 -0.75 -7.01 -2.38
C ASP A 121 -2.04 -7.81 -2.54
N GLU A 122 -1.92 -9.01 -3.11
CA GLU A 122 -3.06 -9.85 -3.45
C GLU A 122 -3.74 -10.44 -2.20
N ASP A 123 -2.97 -10.78 -1.17
CA ASP A 123 -3.54 -11.28 0.08
C ASP A 123 -4.29 -10.18 0.83
N THR A 124 -3.75 -8.96 0.83
CA THR A 124 -4.46 -7.77 1.33
C THR A 124 -5.77 -7.54 0.58
N ARG A 125 -5.77 -7.68 -0.76
CA ARG A 125 -6.99 -7.57 -1.59
C ARG A 125 -8.02 -8.64 -1.24
N LYS A 126 -7.60 -9.89 -1.00
CA LYS A 126 -8.50 -10.96 -0.51
C LYS A 126 -9.05 -10.65 0.88
N GLY A 127 -8.22 -10.13 1.79
CA GLY A 127 -8.65 -9.68 3.11
C GLY A 127 -9.74 -8.60 3.02
N LEU A 128 -9.54 -7.61 2.15
CA LEU A 128 -10.55 -6.59 1.85
C LEU A 128 -11.86 -7.19 1.32
N ALA A 129 -11.78 -8.17 0.41
CA ALA A 129 -12.96 -8.87 -0.11
C ALA A 129 -13.74 -9.60 0.99
N LYS A 130 -13.08 -10.25 1.96
CA LYS A 130 -13.75 -10.88 3.13
C LYS A 130 -14.55 -9.87 3.95
N LEU A 131 -14.08 -8.63 4.03
CA LEU A 131 -14.75 -7.53 4.72
C LEU A 131 -15.83 -6.83 3.87
N GLY A 132 -16.05 -7.27 2.63
CA GLY A 132 -17.06 -6.75 1.72
C GLY A 132 -16.57 -5.68 0.75
N PHE A 133 -15.26 -5.48 0.62
CA PHE A 133 -14.65 -4.57 -0.35
C PHE A 133 -14.12 -5.37 -1.54
N ASP A 134 -14.97 -5.59 -2.54
CA ASP A 134 -14.57 -6.30 -3.77
C ASP A 134 -13.83 -5.36 -4.73
N ILE A 135 -12.50 -5.48 -4.72
CA ILE A 135 -11.62 -4.68 -5.58
C ILE A 135 -11.14 -5.54 -6.74
N PRO A 136 -11.38 -5.13 -8.00
CA PRO A 136 -10.91 -5.85 -9.17
C PRO A 136 -9.39 -5.97 -9.20
N ASN A 137 -8.88 -7.13 -9.61
CA ASN A 137 -7.44 -7.32 -9.80
C ASN A 137 -6.91 -6.47 -10.97
N THR A 138 -5.61 -6.16 -10.94
CA THR A 138 -4.91 -5.38 -11.95
C THR A 138 -3.42 -5.73 -11.99
N LYS A 139 -2.80 -5.57 -13.16
CA LYS A 139 -1.34 -5.71 -13.32
C LYS A 139 -0.69 -4.34 -13.46
N ASP A 140 -1.29 -3.49 -14.28
CA ASP A 140 -0.97 -2.08 -14.41
C ASP A 140 -1.53 -1.28 -13.23
N ALA A 141 -0.87 -0.18 -12.89
CA ALA A 141 -1.29 0.76 -11.86
C ALA A 141 -2.49 1.60 -12.33
N CYS A 142 -3.64 0.95 -12.50
CA CYS A 142 -4.89 1.60 -12.85
C CYS A 142 -5.34 2.52 -11.69
N PRO A 143 -5.47 3.85 -11.91
CA PRO A 143 -5.82 4.82 -10.87
C PRO A 143 -7.09 4.45 -10.09
N PHE A 144 -8.11 3.97 -10.78
CA PHE A 144 -9.40 3.65 -10.17
C PHE A 144 -9.32 2.40 -9.29
N LYS A 145 -8.66 1.34 -9.77
CA LYS A 145 -8.53 0.08 -9.02
C LYS A 145 -7.57 0.24 -7.85
N TYR A 146 -6.40 0.83 -8.09
CA TYR A 146 -5.43 1.12 -7.05
C TYR A 146 -5.97 2.14 -6.03
N GLY A 147 -6.66 3.17 -6.51
CA GLY A 147 -7.35 4.15 -5.66
C GLY A 147 -8.42 3.52 -4.78
N ALA A 148 -9.26 2.63 -5.32
CA ALA A 148 -10.23 1.88 -4.54
C ALA A 148 -9.57 1.01 -3.46
N TYR A 149 -8.46 0.35 -3.79
CA TYR A 149 -7.65 -0.42 -2.86
C TYR A 149 -7.09 0.43 -1.72
N ALA A 150 -6.35 1.49 -2.03
CA ALA A 150 -5.76 2.35 -1.01
C ALA A 150 -6.83 3.06 -0.15
N ALA A 151 -7.93 3.51 -0.77
CA ALA A 151 -9.03 4.17 -0.06
C ALA A 151 -9.82 3.22 0.85
N SER A 152 -9.94 1.93 0.49
CA SER A 152 -10.62 0.94 1.35
C SER A 152 -9.83 0.69 2.63
N ILE A 153 -8.50 0.61 2.55
CA ILE A 153 -7.63 0.51 3.73
C ILE A 153 -7.71 1.78 4.58
N GLU A 154 -7.72 2.95 3.94
CA GLU A 154 -7.90 4.23 4.64
C GLU A 154 -9.26 4.31 5.36
N LEU A 155 -10.32 3.81 4.72
CA LEU A 155 -11.64 3.74 5.33
C LEU A 155 -11.64 2.82 6.57
N LEU A 156 -10.98 1.66 6.50
CA LEU A 156 -10.83 0.76 7.65
C LEU A 156 -10.10 1.43 8.80
N LYS A 157 -9.02 2.17 8.53
CA LYS A 157 -8.32 2.96 9.55
C LYS A 157 -9.24 3.99 10.22
N ASN A 158 -10.12 4.65 9.45
CA ASN A 158 -11.07 5.62 9.99
C ASN A 158 -12.20 4.99 10.79
N LEU A 159 -12.53 3.72 10.52
CA LEU A 159 -13.57 2.96 11.23
C LEU A 159 -13.03 2.17 12.42
N ALA A 160 -11.72 1.99 12.49
CA ALA A 160 -11.08 1.14 13.48
C ALA A 160 -11.25 1.72 14.90
N PRO A 161 -11.62 0.86 15.87
CA PRO A 161 -11.65 1.25 17.27
C PRO A 161 -10.22 1.47 17.81
N PHE A 162 -10.10 2.22 18.92
CA PHE A 162 -8.80 2.61 19.46
C PHE A 162 -7.90 1.41 19.79
N TYR A 163 -8.46 0.28 20.22
CA TYR A 163 -7.71 -0.93 20.59
C TYR A 163 -7.07 -1.63 19.39
N SER A 164 -7.49 -1.33 18.17
CA SER A 164 -6.86 -1.87 16.95
C SER A 164 -5.55 -1.15 16.62
N PHE A 165 -5.26 0.00 17.24
CA PHE A 165 -4.01 0.72 17.05
C PHE A 165 -3.00 0.30 18.11
N LEU A 166 -2.04 -0.52 17.69
CA LEU A 166 -0.83 -0.80 18.48
C LEU A 166 0.12 0.40 18.41
N GLU A 167 0.92 0.58 19.46
CA GLU A 167 2.11 1.42 19.39
C GLU A 167 3.18 0.67 18.60
N HIS A 168 3.64 1.25 17.48
CA HIS A 168 4.59 0.63 16.57
C HIS A 168 5.32 1.70 15.74
N ASP A 169 6.49 1.35 15.21
CA ASP A 169 7.34 2.25 14.43
C ASP A 169 6.98 2.34 12.94
N VAL A 170 6.03 1.51 12.48
CA VAL A 170 5.59 1.53 11.08
C VAL A 170 4.46 2.54 10.81
N PRO A 171 4.20 2.96 9.57
CA PRO A 171 3.01 3.71 9.22
C PRO A 171 1.73 2.92 9.51
N ARG A 172 0.67 3.57 10.01
CA ARG A 172 -0.65 2.93 10.21
C ARG A 172 -1.20 2.28 8.95
N GLN A 173 -0.81 2.78 7.76
CA GLN A 173 -1.16 2.15 6.50
C GLN A 173 -0.59 0.73 6.39
N ARG A 174 0.66 0.54 6.81
CA ARG A 174 1.34 -0.77 6.82
C ARG A 174 0.72 -1.71 7.85
N LEU A 175 0.38 -1.21 9.04
CA LEU A 175 -0.30 -1.99 10.07
C LEU A 175 -1.56 -2.68 9.52
N PHE A 176 -2.49 -1.89 8.97
CA PHE A 176 -3.75 -2.43 8.46
C PHE A 176 -3.55 -3.29 7.22
N GLN A 177 -2.61 -2.91 6.34
CA GLN A 177 -2.25 -3.73 5.18
C GLN A 177 -1.76 -5.12 5.60
N SER A 178 -0.77 -5.23 6.48
CA SER A 178 -0.22 -6.54 6.88
C SER A 178 -1.27 -7.38 7.63
N ALA A 179 -2.10 -6.75 8.47
CA ALA A 179 -3.22 -7.43 9.13
C ALA A 179 -4.24 -7.97 8.11
N LEU A 180 -4.57 -7.20 7.07
CA LEU A 180 -5.44 -7.64 5.98
C LEU A 180 -4.80 -8.77 5.16
N ALA A 181 -3.49 -8.73 4.94
CA ALA A 181 -2.77 -9.79 4.25
C ALA A 181 -2.84 -11.12 5.02
N ALA A 182 -2.56 -11.11 6.33
CA ALA A 182 -2.78 -12.29 7.19
C ALA A 182 -4.23 -12.77 7.10
N TYR A 183 -5.19 -11.85 7.27
CA TYR A 183 -6.61 -12.20 7.22
C TYR A 183 -7.04 -12.77 5.86
N GLY A 184 -6.43 -12.32 4.76
CA GLY A 184 -6.70 -12.83 3.41
C GLY A 184 -6.11 -14.20 3.11
N ARG A 185 -5.09 -14.64 3.87
CA ARG A 185 -4.45 -15.97 3.74
C ARG A 185 -5.22 -17.08 4.44
N GLU A 186 -6.02 -16.74 5.46
CA GLU A 186 -6.96 -17.67 6.13
C GLU A 186 -7.96 -18.27 5.14
#